data_AF-A0A0C2IAU2-F1
#
_entry.id   AF-A0A0C2IAU2-F1
#
_cell.length_a   1.000
_cell.length_b   1.000
_cell.length_c   1.000
_cell.angle_alpha   90.00
_cell.angle_beta   90.00
_cell.angle_gamma   90.00
#
_symmetry.space_group_name_H-M   'P 1'
#
loop_
_entity.id
_entity.type
_entity.pdbx_description
1 polymer ?
#
loop_
_entity_poly.entity_id
_entity_poly.type
_entity_poly.pdbx_seq_one_letter_code
_entity_poly.pdbx_strand_id
1 'polypeptide(L)'
;MDRCVIKEYDHFFTMESFLDYLKNEGIPKDNYTKMIISAQCHLERATNDYFGVKATLAHKTSELMDYLINRHTATNGTKQSLIQDLKNSSLYKEWTSNRFLSPILRCYLEGTLINRDMLMPPRQNYPNPFHKSATSATPKTPKQALFVLIISVVGFAFIIVAIKLYQHLIYTRNLKVRFHGEGIYYEIRDNVIVSP
;
A
#
# COMPACT_ATOMS: atom_id res chain seq x y z
N MET A 1 -6.18 -17.40 22.61
CA MET A 1 -5.12 -17.19 21.61
C MET A 1 -5.71 -16.31 20.54
N ASP A 2 -5.17 -15.10 20.40
CA ASP A 2 -5.61 -14.15 19.39
C ASP A 2 -5.35 -14.72 18.00
N ARG A 3 -6.36 -14.67 17.12
CA ARG A 3 -6.22 -15.16 15.75
C ARG A 3 -5.36 -14.17 14.97
N CYS A 4 -4.34 -14.65 14.28
CA CYS A 4 -3.59 -13.81 13.37
C CYS A 4 -4.47 -13.41 12.17
N VAL A 5 -4.61 -12.10 11.95
CA VAL A 5 -5.40 -11.54 10.85
C VAL A 5 -4.50 -10.61 10.04
N ILE A 6 -4.29 -10.96 8.77
CA ILE A 6 -3.67 -10.05 7.81
C ILE A 6 -4.73 -9.02 7.43
N LYS A 7 -4.56 -7.79 7.90
CA LYS A 7 -5.41 -6.66 7.54
C LYS A 7 -4.85 -6.05 6.25
N GLU A 8 -5.58 -6.17 5.13
CA GLU A 8 -5.12 -5.69 3.83
C GLU A 8 -4.92 -4.16 3.78
N TYR A 9 -5.59 -3.40 4.65
CA TYR A 9 -5.64 -1.93 4.56
C TYR A 9 -5.74 -1.19 5.91
N ASP A 10 -5.45 -1.82 7.05
CA ASP A 10 -5.54 -1.11 8.32
C ASP A 10 -4.38 -0.12 8.43
N HIS A 11 -4.70 1.17 8.28
CA HIS A 11 -4.29 2.31 9.12
C HIS A 11 -2.84 2.40 9.64
N PHE A 12 -1.88 1.64 9.13
CA PHE A 12 -0.48 1.71 9.53
C PHE A 12 0.12 3.09 9.29
N PHE A 13 -0.57 3.94 8.51
CA PHE A 13 -0.15 5.27 8.11
C PHE A 13 -0.89 6.42 8.78
N THR A 14 -1.88 6.16 9.64
CA THR A 14 -2.65 7.26 10.27
C THR A 14 -2.08 7.61 11.63
N MET A 15 -1.48 8.80 11.72
CA MET A 15 -0.89 9.32 12.96
C MET A 15 -1.93 9.77 14.00
N GLU A 16 -3.22 9.73 13.65
CA GLU A 16 -4.34 10.18 14.49
C GLU A 16 -4.46 9.39 15.79
N SER A 17 -4.45 8.05 15.74
CA SER A 17 -4.54 7.23 16.96
C SER A 17 -3.34 7.41 17.88
N PHE A 18 -2.15 7.65 17.31
CA PHE A 18 -0.95 7.94 18.09
C PHE A 18 -1.00 9.34 18.73
N LEU A 19 -1.48 10.33 17.98
CA LEU A 19 -1.71 11.68 18.49
C LEU A 19 -2.71 11.69 19.66
N ASP A 20 -3.82 10.97 19.53
CA ASP A 20 -4.83 10.89 20.59
C ASP A 20 -4.32 10.16 21.83
N TYR A 21 -3.53 9.10 21.65
CA TYR A 21 -2.81 8.46 22.76
C TYR A 21 -1.90 9.45 23.49
N LEU A 22 -1.06 10.20 22.78
CA LEU A 22 -0.13 11.16 23.40
C LEU A 22 -0.85 12.29 24.16
N LYS A 23 -2.02 12.74 23.68
CA LYS A 23 -2.84 13.74 24.38
C LYS A 23 -3.39 13.19 25.70
N ASN A 24 -3.82 11.93 25.70
CA ASN A 24 -4.43 11.29 26.87
C ASN A 24 -3.41 10.95 27.97
N GLU A 25 -2.15 10.76 27.60
CA GLU A 25 -1.04 10.50 28.55
C GLU A 25 -0.57 11.77 29.29
N GLY A 26 -1.16 12.94 29.03
CA GLY A 26 -0.81 14.19 29.72
C GLY A 26 0.61 14.69 29.43
N ILE A 27 1.20 14.27 28.30
CA ILE A 27 2.54 14.66 27.90
C ILE A 27 2.55 16.17 27.56
N PRO A 28 3.52 16.95 28.05
CA PRO A 28 3.65 18.36 27.70
C PRO A 28 3.72 18.58 26.19
N LYS A 29 3.14 19.70 25.72
CA LYS A 29 2.97 19.98 24.30
C LYS A 29 4.26 19.90 23.48
N ASP A 30 5.35 20.40 24.04
CA ASP A 30 6.65 20.42 23.38
C ASP A 30 7.26 19.02 23.25
N ASN A 31 6.96 18.14 24.20
CA ASN A 31 7.46 16.77 24.20
C ASN A 31 6.66 15.89 23.24
N TYR A 32 5.32 15.97 23.26
CA TYR A 32 4.53 15.17 22.33
C TYR A 32 4.73 15.65 20.87
N THR A 33 4.98 16.94 20.62
CA THR A 33 5.28 17.44 19.27
C THR A 33 6.54 16.78 18.70
N LYS A 34 7.61 16.68 19.49
CA LYS A 34 8.83 15.95 19.10
C LYS A 34 8.56 14.47 18.88
N MET A 35 7.71 13.85 19.69
CA MET A 35 7.30 12.45 19.52
C MET A 35 6.52 12.23 18.22
N ILE A 36 5.60 13.12 17.85
CA ILE A 36 4.86 13.05 16.58
C ILE A 36 5.82 13.17 15.39
N ILE A 37 6.75 14.14 15.42
CA ILE A 37 7.73 14.31 14.34
C ILE A 37 8.57 13.03 14.20
N SER A 38 9.07 12.49 15.31
CA SER A 38 9.82 11.24 15.31
C SER A 38 8.99 10.07 14.73
N ALA A 39 7.75 9.92 15.19
CA ALA A 39 6.84 8.89 14.70
C ALA A 39 6.54 9.03 13.20
N GLN A 40 6.37 10.27 12.72
CA GLN A 40 6.17 10.55 11.30
C GLN A 40 7.39 10.15 10.46
N CYS A 41 8.60 10.48 10.90
CA CYS A 41 9.84 10.08 10.22
C CYS A 41 10.00 8.55 10.17
N HIS A 42 9.71 7.87 11.29
CA HIS A 42 9.73 6.40 11.34
C HIS A 42 8.67 5.79 10.43
N LEU A 43 7.48 6.37 10.42
CA LEU A 43 6.40 5.93 9.55
C LEU A 43 6.77 6.09 8.09
N GLU A 44 7.30 7.25 7.68
CA GLU A 44 7.73 7.49 6.30
C GLU A 44 8.82 6.49 5.87
N ARG A 45 9.81 6.23 6.74
CA ARG A 45 10.83 5.21 6.47
C ARG A 45 10.21 3.82 6.28
N ALA A 46 9.33 3.40 7.19
CA ALA A 46 8.65 2.11 7.09
C ALA A 46 7.77 2.02 5.84
N THR A 47 7.13 3.12 5.46
CA THR A 47 6.33 3.26 4.23
C THR A 47 7.20 3.05 3.00
N ASN A 48 8.33 3.75 2.93
CA ASN A 48 9.27 3.64 1.82
C ASN A 48 9.88 2.23 1.73
N ASP A 49 10.27 1.65 2.87
CA ASP A 49 10.77 0.28 2.94
C ASP A 49 9.71 -0.71 2.41
N TYR A 50 8.46 -0.57 2.85
CA TYR A 50 7.34 -1.40 2.37
C TYR A 50 7.12 -1.27 0.87
N PHE A 51 7.01 -0.04 0.34
CA PHE A 51 6.79 0.16 -1.09
C PHE A 51 7.98 -0.30 -1.93
N GLY A 52 9.20 -0.18 -1.40
CA GLY A 52 10.42 -0.70 -2.03
C GLY A 52 10.41 -2.23 -2.18
N VAL A 53 9.79 -2.96 -1.25
CA VAL A 53 9.72 -4.43 -1.28
C VAL A 53 8.36 -4.99 -1.72
N LYS A 54 7.36 -4.12 -1.96
CA LYS A 54 5.96 -4.53 -2.22
C LYS A 54 5.85 -5.49 -3.40
N ALA A 55 6.55 -5.21 -4.51
CA ALA A 55 6.51 -6.07 -5.69
C ALA A 55 7.10 -7.47 -5.40
N THR A 56 8.24 -7.51 -4.71
CA THR A 56 8.88 -8.76 -4.27
C THR A 56 7.98 -9.54 -3.32
N LEU A 57 7.33 -8.85 -2.38
CA LEU A 57 6.38 -9.46 -1.45
C LEU A 57 5.16 -10.06 -2.18
N ALA A 58 4.62 -9.36 -3.17
CA ALA A 58 3.50 -9.85 -3.98
C ALA A 58 3.91 -11.10 -4.78
N HIS A 59 5.09 -11.07 -5.42
CA HIS A 59 5.63 -12.21 -6.15
C HIS A 59 5.84 -13.43 -5.23
N LYS A 60 6.50 -13.22 -4.09
CA LYS A 60 6.77 -14.30 -3.13
C LYS A 60 5.48 -14.90 -2.59
N THR A 61 4.50 -14.06 -2.23
CA THR A 61 3.18 -14.51 -1.80
C THR A 61 2.49 -15.37 -2.86
N SER A 62 2.54 -14.97 -4.14
CA SER A 62 2.00 -15.77 -5.24
C SER A 62 2.69 -17.14 -5.32
N GLU A 63 4.02 -17.17 -5.26
CA GLU A 63 4.82 -18.41 -5.29
C GLU A 63 4.44 -19.37 -4.14
N LEU A 64 4.21 -18.84 -2.94
CA LEU A 64 3.73 -19.63 -1.80
C LEU A 64 2.32 -20.18 -2.03
N MET A 65 1.41 -19.37 -2.55
CA MET A 65 0.05 -19.82 -2.84
C MET A 65 0.03 -20.90 -3.92
N ASP A 66 0.79 -20.71 -5.00
CA ASP A 66 0.93 -21.70 -6.06
C ASP A 66 1.50 -23.02 -5.53
N TYR A 67 2.53 -22.97 -4.68
CA TYR A 67 3.09 -24.16 -4.03
C TYR A 67 2.03 -24.90 -3.20
N LEU A 68 1.28 -24.18 -2.37
CA LEU A 68 0.27 -24.75 -1.49
C LEU A 68 -0.90 -25.35 -2.28
N ILE A 69 -1.37 -24.68 -3.33
CA ILE A 69 -2.44 -25.17 -4.22
C ILE A 69 -1.99 -26.41 -4.99
N ASN A 70 -0.80 -26.37 -5.60
CA ASN A 70 -0.26 -27.50 -6.36
C ASN A 70 -0.05 -28.73 -5.47
N ARG A 71 0.40 -28.53 -4.22
CA ARG A 71 0.50 -29.65 -3.27
C ARG A 71 -0.85 -30.17 -2.82
N HIS A 72 -1.79 -29.29 -2.49
CA HIS A 72 -3.14 -29.72 -2.12
C HIS A 72 -3.79 -30.53 -3.24
N THR A 73 -3.72 -30.06 -4.48
CA THR A 73 -4.32 -30.74 -5.64
C THR A 73 -3.66 -32.08 -5.94
N ALA A 74 -2.33 -32.19 -5.76
CA ALA A 74 -1.60 -33.42 -6.01
C ALA A 74 -1.81 -34.51 -4.94
N THR A 75 -1.94 -34.13 -3.67
CA THR A 75 -1.98 -35.08 -2.55
C THR A 75 -3.36 -35.26 -1.93
N ASN A 76 -4.31 -34.36 -2.25
CA ASN A 76 -5.57 -34.20 -1.52
C ASN A 76 -5.34 -34.11 0.00
N GLY A 77 -4.22 -33.49 0.39
CA GLY A 77 -3.70 -33.49 1.74
C GLY A 77 -4.45 -32.56 2.68
N THR A 78 -4.49 -32.92 3.97
CA THR A 78 -5.01 -32.04 5.03
C THR A 78 -4.12 -30.81 5.22
N LYS A 79 -4.66 -29.75 5.84
CA LYS A 79 -3.89 -28.55 6.22
C LYS A 79 -2.57 -28.91 6.94
N GLN A 80 -2.60 -29.87 7.85
CA GLN A 80 -1.43 -30.32 8.60
C GLN A 80 -0.37 -30.94 7.68
N SER A 81 -0.78 -31.77 6.72
CA SER A 81 0.14 -32.36 5.75
C SER A 81 0.80 -31.29 4.86
N LEU A 82 0.04 -30.28 4.42
CA LEU A 82 0.55 -29.18 3.60
C LEU A 82 1.54 -28.30 4.35
N ILE A 83 1.28 -28.03 5.64
CA ILE A 83 2.23 -27.33 6.51
C ILE A 83 3.52 -28.13 6.63
N GLN A 84 3.43 -29.45 6.78
CA GLN A 84 4.61 -30.31 6.90
C GLN A 84 5.41 -30.37 5.59
N ASP A 85 4.73 -30.49 4.46
CA ASP A 85 5.35 -30.43 3.13
C ASP A 85 6.03 -29.08 2.88
N LEU A 86 5.39 -27.98 3.29
CA LEU A 86 5.98 -26.66 3.20
C LEU A 86 7.25 -26.57 4.06
N LYS A 87 7.21 -27.01 5.33
CA LYS A 87 8.38 -26.99 6.23
C LYS A 87 9.59 -27.73 5.67
N ASN A 88 9.37 -28.76 4.86
CA ASN A 88 10.43 -29.54 4.22
C ASN A 88 10.95 -28.90 2.91
N SER A 89 10.32 -27.84 2.41
CA SER A 89 10.68 -27.16 1.17
C SER A 89 11.75 -26.08 1.38
N SER A 90 12.50 -25.76 0.32
CA SER A 90 13.40 -24.60 0.30
C SER A 90 12.64 -23.27 0.48
N LEU A 91 11.39 -23.22 0.03
CA LEU A 91 10.52 -22.04 0.14
C LEU A 91 10.28 -21.66 1.60
N TYR A 92 10.06 -22.64 2.49
CA TYR A 92 9.91 -22.36 3.92
C TYR A 92 11.18 -21.75 4.52
N LYS A 93 12.35 -22.25 4.15
CA LYS A 93 13.63 -21.69 4.61
C LYS A 93 13.80 -20.24 4.13
N GLU A 94 13.46 -19.96 2.87
CA GLU A 94 13.52 -18.60 2.33
C GLU A 94 12.60 -17.64 3.11
N TRP A 95 11.34 -18.02 3.29
CA TRP A 95 10.35 -17.20 3.99
C TRP A 95 10.67 -17.00 5.48
N THR A 96 11.17 -18.03 6.16
CA THR A 96 11.53 -17.93 7.59
C THR A 96 12.85 -17.19 7.81
N SER A 97 13.75 -17.18 6.83
CA SER A 97 15.01 -16.42 6.90
C SER A 97 14.82 -14.91 6.77
N ASN A 98 13.70 -14.46 6.20
CA ASN A 98 13.40 -13.05 6.02
C ASN A 98 12.49 -12.53 7.15
N ARG A 99 12.97 -11.50 7.86
CA ARG A 99 12.26 -10.90 9.01
C ARG A 99 10.86 -10.38 8.70
N PHE A 100 10.59 -10.00 7.45
CA PHE A 100 9.28 -9.49 7.01
C PHE A 100 8.34 -10.62 6.55
N LEU A 101 8.90 -11.65 5.92
CA LEU A 101 8.10 -12.77 5.39
C LEU A 101 7.71 -13.76 6.49
N SER A 102 8.56 -13.99 7.49
CA SER A 102 8.30 -14.97 8.55
C SER A 102 7.00 -14.71 9.32
N PRO A 103 6.69 -13.48 9.78
CA PRO A 103 5.42 -13.18 10.44
C PRO A 103 4.21 -13.38 9.52
N ILE A 104 4.33 -13.02 8.24
CA ILE A 104 3.26 -13.20 7.25
C ILE A 104 2.99 -14.69 7.05
N LEU A 105 4.04 -15.49 6.83
CA LEU A 105 3.93 -16.94 6.69
C LEU A 105 3.28 -17.56 7.93
N ARG A 106 3.72 -17.18 9.12
CA ARG A 106 3.12 -17.66 10.38
C ARG A 106 1.63 -17.36 10.42
N CYS A 107 1.23 -16.15 10.03
CA CYS A 107 -0.17 -15.74 9.94
C CYS A 107 -0.97 -16.59 8.95
N TYR A 108 -0.40 -16.89 7.78
CA TYR A 108 -1.03 -17.77 6.78
C TYR A 108 -1.23 -19.19 7.31
N LEU A 109 -0.22 -19.77 7.97
CA LEU A 109 -0.25 -21.14 8.48
C LEU A 109 -1.20 -21.28 9.68
N GLU A 110 -1.19 -20.31 10.61
CA GLU A 110 -2.06 -20.30 11.79
C GLU A 110 -3.49 -19.87 11.45
N GLY A 111 -3.67 -19.02 10.44
CA GLY A 111 -4.94 -18.43 10.06
C GLY A 111 -5.93 -19.37 9.37
N THR A 112 -7.15 -18.86 9.18
CA THR A 112 -8.20 -19.52 8.38
C THR A 112 -8.02 -19.32 6.87
N LEU A 113 -7.02 -18.53 6.45
CA LEU A 113 -6.75 -18.19 5.05
C LEU A 113 -6.50 -19.43 4.20
N ILE A 114 -5.71 -20.40 4.68
CA ILE A 114 -5.50 -21.68 3.98
C ILE A 114 -6.84 -22.37 3.70
N ASN A 115 -7.78 -22.35 4.64
CA ASN A 115 -9.09 -22.98 4.43
C ASN A 115 -9.96 -22.17 3.47
N ARG A 116 -9.87 -20.83 3.49
CA ARG A 116 -10.71 -19.95 2.67
C ARG A 116 -10.27 -19.92 1.20
N ASP A 117 -8.96 -19.85 0.97
CA ASP A 117 -8.40 -19.68 -0.36
C ASP A 117 -8.26 -21.01 -1.11
N MET A 118 -8.08 -22.14 -0.41
CA MET A 118 -8.10 -23.48 -1.03
C MET A 118 -9.51 -23.96 -1.39
N LEU A 119 -10.55 -23.45 -0.71
CA LEU A 119 -11.95 -23.77 -1.01
C LEU A 119 -12.58 -22.83 -2.04
N MET A 120 -11.94 -21.71 -2.36
CA MET A 120 -12.40 -20.87 -3.46
C MET A 120 -11.98 -21.54 -4.78
N PRO A 121 -12.93 -21.80 -5.71
CA PRO A 121 -12.56 -22.23 -7.04
C PRO A 121 -11.59 -21.20 -7.63
N PRO A 122 -10.60 -21.63 -8.45
CA PRO A 122 -9.67 -20.72 -9.10
C PRO A 122 -10.49 -19.58 -9.68
N ARG A 123 -10.19 -18.33 -9.30
CA ARG A 123 -10.80 -17.18 -9.96
C ARG A 123 -10.46 -17.34 -11.43
N GLN A 124 -11.42 -17.85 -12.21
CA GLN A 124 -11.40 -17.72 -13.66
C GLN A 124 -11.05 -16.26 -13.89
N ASN A 125 -9.96 -16.02 -14.62
CA ASN A 125 -9.57 -14.70 -15.06
C ASN A 125 -10.82 -14.04 -15.61
N TYR A 126 -11.48 -13.20 -14.79
CA TYR A 126 -12.61 -12.43 -15.27
C TYR A 126 -12.00 -11.58 -16.37
N PRO A 127 -12.43 -11.77 -17.63
CA PRO A 127 -11.90 -11.00 -18.73
C PRO A 127 -12.04 -9.54 -18.32
N ASN A 128 -10.89 -8.87 -18.21
CA ASN A 128 -10.82 -7.48 -17.80
C ASN A 128 -11.80 -6.71 -18.71
N PRO A 129 -12.91 -6.15 -18.18
CA PRO A 129 -13.94 -5.53 -19.01
C PRO A 129 -13.43 -4.29 -19.76
N PHE A 130 -12.18 -3.88 -19.49
CA PHE A 130 -11.46 -2.81 -20.17
C PHE A 130 -10.68 -3.24 -21.40
N HIS A 131 -10.51 -4.54 -21.68
CA HIS A 131 -10.07 -5.01 -23.00
C HIS A 131 -11.28 -5.28 -23.89
N LYS A 132 -12.04 -4.21 -24.18
CA LYS A 132 -12.87 -4.23 -25.38
C LYS A 132 -11.94 -4.31 -26.57
N SER A 133 -11.93 -5.46 -27.21
CA SER A 133 -11.52 -5.66 -28.59
C SER A 133 -11.98 -4.44 -29.39
N ALA A 134 -11.03 -3.72 -29.98
CA ALA A 134 -11.31 -2.65 -30.91
C ALA A 134 -11.97 -3.29 -32.14
N THR A 135 -13.29 -3.45 -32.09
CA THR A 135 -14.10 -3.81 -33.23
C THR A 135 -14.00 -2.63 -34.20
N SER A 136 -13.33 -2.89 -35.32
CA SER A 136 -13.24 -2.01 -36.48
C SER A 136 -14.66 -1.54 -36.88
N ALA A 137 -15.04 -0.36 -36.41
CA ALA A 137 -16.25 0.32 -36.85
C ALA A 137 -15.85 1.33 -37.92
N THR A 138 -16.26 1.02 -39.16
CA THR A 138 -16.67 1.90 -40.28
C THR A 138 -16.14 3.35 -40.29
N PRO A 139 -15.59 3.82 -41.42
CA PRO A 139 -14.99 5.14 -41.53
C PRO A 139 -16.04 6.23 -41.32
N LYS A 140 -16.05 6.85 -40.14
CA LYS A 140 -16.77 8.10 -39.92
C LYS A 140 -15.97 9.23 -40.56
N THR A 141 -16.67 9.97 -41.42
CA THR A 141 -16.23 11.17 -42.14
C THR A 141 -15.19 12.01 -41.39
N PRO A 142 -14.17 12.55 -42.08
CA PRO A 142 -12.94 13.12 -41.50
C PRO A 142 -13.15 14.29 -40.53
N LYS A 143 -14.32 14.93 -40.54
CA LYS A 143 -14.63 16.07 -39.66
C LYS A 143 -14.83 15.68 -38.19
N GLN A 144 -15.38 14.50 -37.88
CA GLN A 144 -15.60 14.08 -36.49
C GLN A 144 -14.31 13.65 -35.78
N ALA A 145 -13.40 12.99 -36.49
CA ALA A 145 -12.11 12.57 -35.93
C ALA A 145 -11.25 13.78 -35.52
N LEU A 146 -11.28 14.84 -36.33
CA LEU A 146 -10.50 16.05 -36.08
C LEU A 146 -11.02 16.83 -34.85
N PHE A 147 -12.35 16.88 -34.66
CA PHE A 147 -12.96 17.45 -33.45
C PHE A 147 -12.59 16.68 -32.18
N VAL A 148 -12.64 15.34 -32.22
CA VAL A 148 -12.25 14.51 -31.06
C VAL A 148 -10.77 14.70 -30.71
N LEU A 149 -9.91 14.81 -31.73
CA LEU A 149 -8.48 15.04 -31.53
C LEU A 149 -8.21 16.41 -30.90
N ILE A 150 -8.88 17.47 -31.36
CA ILE A 150 -8.78 18.81 -30.77
C ILE A 150 -9.24 18.81 -29.31
N ILE A 151 -10.40 18.21 -29.01
CA ILE A 151 -10.92 18.14 -27.64
C ILE A 151 -9.97 17.35 -26.73
N SER A 152 -9.37 16.27 -27.24
CA SER A 152 -8.40 15.47 -26.49
C SER A 152 -7.14 16.25 -26.16
N VAL A 153 -6.56 16.97 -27.12
CA VAL A 153 -5.35 17.79 -26.91
C VAL A 153 -5.62 18.91 -25.91
N VAL A 154 -6.75 19.61 -26.06
CA VAL A 154 -7.15 20.69 -25.14
C VAL A 154 -7.38 20.14 -23.73
N GLY A 155 -8.09 19.02 -23.59
CA GLY A 155 -8.29 18.36 -22.31
C GLY A 155 -6.98 17.94 -21.64
N PHE A 156 -6.04 17.38 -22.40
CA PHE A 156 -4.74 16.97 -21.89
C PHE A 156 -3.90 18.16 -21.41
N ALA A 157 -3.93 19.28 -22.13
CA ALA A 157 -3.28 20.52 -21.71
C ALA A 157 -3.85 21.06 -20.39
N PHE A 158 -5.17 21.06 -20.23
CA PHE A 158 -5.81 21.46 -18.96
C PHE A 158 -5.42 20.54 -17.80
N ILE A 159 -5.32 19.23 -18.03
CA ILE A 159 -4.87 18.28 -17.01
C ILE A 159 -3.43 18.58 -16.59
N ILE A 160 -2.52 18.83 -17.55
CA ILE A 160 -1.12 19.17 -17.24
C ILE A 160 -1.05 20.47 -16.42
N VAL A 161 -1.80 21.51 -16.82
CA VAL A 161 -1.86 22.79 -16.09
C VAL A 161 -2.43 22.58 -14.69
N ALA A 162 -3.49 21.78 -14.54
CA ALA A 162 -4.08 21.45 -13.24
C ALA A 162 -3.10 20.70 -12.34
N ILE A 163 -2.35 19.72 -12.87
CA ILE A 163 -1.31 19.01 -12.13
C ILE A 163 -0.19 19.96 -11.69
N LYS A 164 0.27 20.86 -12.58
CA LYS A 164 1.29 21.86 -12.24
C LYS A 164 0.80 22.85 -11.17
N LEU A 165 -0.42 23.33 -11.27
CA LEU A 165 -1.05 24.18 -10.25
C LEU A 165 -1.23 23.44 -8.94
N TYR A 166 -1.64 22.18 -8.97
CA TYR A 166 -1.80 21.34 -7.79
C TYR A 166 -0.46 21.08 -7.09
N GLN A 167 0.58 20.73 -7.86
CA GLN A 167 1.95 20.60 -7.34
C GLN A 167 2.47 21.92 -6.74
N HIS A 168 2.25 23.04 -7.42
CA HIS A 168 2.64 24.35 -6.92
C HIS A 168 1.87 24.72 -5.64
N LEU A 169 0.57 24.43 -5.57
CA LEU A 169 -0.28 24.65 -4.40
C LEU A 169 0.15 23.79 -3.22
N ILE A 170 0.50 22.52 -3.45
CA ILE A 170 1.05 21.63 -2.43
C ILE A 170 2.42 22.13 -1.96
N TYR A 171 3.30 22.52 -2.88
CA TYR A 171 4.62 23.04 -2.53
C TYR A 171 4.51 24.32 -1.69
N THR A 172 3.62 25.25 -2.07
CA THR A 172 3.36 26.48 -1.28
C THR A 172 2.62 26.23 0.03
N ARG A 173 1.76 25.21 0.13
CA ARG A 173 1.15 24.80 1.42
C ARG A 173 2.14 24.09 2.34
N ASN A 174 2.98 23.21 1.81
CA ASN A 174 3.94 22.44 2.60
C ASN A 174 5.12 23.28 3.10
N LEU A 175 5.45 24.39 2.42
CA LEU A 175 6.40 25.40 2.90
C LEU A 175 5.85 26.31 4.00
N LYS A 176 4.54 26.26 4.28
CA LYS A 176 3.88 27.14 5.26
C LYS A 176 3.00 26.35 6.22
N VAL A 177 3.58 25.35 6.87
CA VAL A 177 2.99 24.81 8.10
C VAL A 177 3.22 25.84 9.21
N ARG A 178 2.27 26.76 9.37
CA ARG A 178 2.29 27.77 10.45
C ARG A 178 1.52 27.20 11.65
N PHE A 179 2.21 26.93 12.73
CA PHE A 179 1.58 26.63 14.01
C PHE A 179 1.26 27.94 14.74
N HIS A 180 0.03 28.10 15.20
CA HIS A 180 -0.35 29.21 16.07
C HIS A 180 -0.11 28.79 17.52
N GLY A 181 0.86 29.44 18.18
CA GLY A 181 1.11 29.35 19.61
C GLY A 181 1.57 30.72 20.12
N GLU A 182 0.79 31.32 21.02
CA GLU A 182 1.16 32.51 21.81
C GLU A 182 1.73 33.71 21.03
N GLY A 183 1.24 33.97 19.81
CA GLY A 183 1.62 35.15 19.03
C GLY A 183 3.02 35.10 18.39
N ILE A 184 3.72 33.97 18.47
CA ILE A 184 5.05 33.79 17.87
C ILE A 184 4.95 32.84 16.67
N TYR A 185 5.53 33.25 15.54
CA TYR A 185 5.50 32.52 14.29
C TYR A 185 6.75 31.65 14.15
N TYR A 186 6.57 30.34 14.04
CA TYR A 186 7.66 29.40 13.71
C TYR A 186 7.53 28.99 12.23
N GLU A 187 8.58 29.22 11.45
CA GLU A 187 8.68 28.79 10.05
C GLU A 187 9.54 27.52 10.00
N ILE A 188 8.97 26.40 9.57
CA ILE A 188 9.71 25.14 9.39
C ILE A 188 10.25 25.14 7.96
N ARG A 189 11.58 25.25 7.81
CA ARG A 189 12.29 24.99 6.54
C ARG A 189 13.16 23.75 6.72
N ASP A 190 13.14 22.87 5.72
CA ASP A 190 14.09 21.75 5.59
C ASP A 190 14.26 20.87 6.83
N ASN A 191 13.16 20.51 7.51
CA ASN A 191 13.13 19.69 8.72
C ASN A 191 13.89 20.27 9.93
N VAL A 192 14.15 21.59 9.94
CA VAL A 192 14.73 22.30 11.09
C VAL A 192 13.74 23.34 11.59
N ILE A 193 13.46 23.34 12.89
CA ILE A 193 12.73 24.43 13.55
C ILE A 193 13.69 25.61 13.64
N VAL A 194 13.49 26.63 12.81
CA VAL A 194 14.22 27.89 12.93
C VAL A 194 13.39 28.77 13.87
N SER A 195 13.95 29.08 15.05
CA SER A 195 13.40 30.12 15.92
C SER A 195 13.42 31.45 15.17
N PRO A 196 12.40 32.32 15.33
CA PRO A 196 12.58 33.73 15.04
C PRO A 196 13.75 34.32 15.86
#